data_AF-A0A8X6YY35-F1
#
_entry.id   AF-A0A8X6YY35-F1
#
_cell.length_a   1.000
_cell.length_b   1.000
_cell.length_c   1.000
_cell.angle_alpha   90.00
_cell.angle_beta   90.00
_cell.angle_gamma   90.00
#
_symmetry.space_group_name_H-M   'P 1'
#
loop_
_entity.id
_entity.type
_entity.pdbx_description
1 polymer ?
#
loop_
_entity_poly.entity_id
_entity_poly.type
_entity_poly.pdbx_seq_one_letter_code
_entity_poly.pdbx_strand_id
1 'polypeptide(L)'
;MSLTSNGKLRFATSDPVCALQILSLDQLLNVSVNASVIWEGITSCFLLYEIPTNVSLEELSAELQDSNNFEIAEIRKFIKSGTCPEVSPVLITILRTVLQDNVKL
;
A
#
# COMPACT_ATOMS: atom_id res chain seq x y z
N MET A 1 -12.53 13.71 -11.36
CA MET A 1 -13.67 14.10 -10.52
C MET A 1 -14.85 13.25 -10.93
N SER A 2 -15.52 12.59 -9.98
CA SER A 2 -16.72 11.79 -10.25
C SER A 2 -17.83 12.13 -9.27
N LEU A 3 -19.09 12.00 -9.71
CA LEU A 3 -20.25 12.15 -8.85
C LEU A 3 -20.59 10.77 -8.27
N THR A 4 -20.72 10.70 -6.94
CA THR A 4 -21.18 9.49 -6.25
C THR A 4 -22.70 9.34 -6.39
N SER A 5 -23.21 8.11 -6.19
CA SER A 5 -24.66 7.83 -6.18
C SER A 5 -25.43 8.64 -5.14
N ASN A 6 -24.75 9.17 -4.13
CA ASN A 6 -25.32 9.98 -3.05
C ASN A 6 -25.17 11.49 -3.29
N GLY A 7 -24.83 11.91 -4.52
CA GLY A 7 -24.70 13.31 -4.91
C GLY A 7 -23.46 14.03 -4.38
N LYS A 8 -22.51 13.33 -3.77
CA LYS A 8 -21.22 13.90 -3.34
C LYS A 8 -20.22 13.90 -4.49
N LEU A 9 -19.40 14.94 -4.56
CA LEU A 9 -18.25 15.04 -5.46
C LEU A 9 -17.04 14.29 -4.88
N ARG A 10 -16.41 13.44 -5.69
CA ARG A 10 -15.17 12.75 -5.35
C ARG A 10 -14.04 13.26 -6.25
N PHE A 11 -12.99 13.74 -5.62
CA PHE A 11 -11.72 14.06 -6.26
C PHE A 11 -10.73 12.92 -6.00
N ALA A 12 -9.91 12.60 -6.99
CA ALA A 12 -8.84 11.63 -6.86
C ALA A 12 -7.56 12.32 -7.34
N THR A 13 -6.53 12.30 -6.52
CA THR A 13 -5.21 12.85 -6.82
C THR A 13 -4.16 11.98 -6.15
N SER A 14 -3.02 11.81 -6.80
CA SER A 14 -1.84 11.17 -6.22
C SER A 14 -0.93 12.16 -5.49
N ASP A 15 -1.16 13.46 -5.63
CA ASP A 15 -0.38 14.50 -4.96
C ASP A 15 -1.04 14.91 -3.62
N PRO A 16 -0.36 14.69 -2.48
CA PRO A 16 -0.87 15.06 -1.17
C PRO A 16 -1.09 16.58 -1.02
N VAL A 17 -0.28 17.42 -1.67
CA VAL A 17 -0.42 18.88 -1.61
C VAL A 17 -1.71 19.32 -2.31
N CYS A 18 -1.95 18.76 -3.50
CA CYS A 18 -3.21 18.96 -4.22
C CYS A 18 -4.42 18.50 -3.39
N ALA A 19 -4.34 17.37 -2.69
CA ALA A 19 -5.42 16.90 -1.82
C ALA A 19 -5.73 17.90 -0.68
N LEU A 20 -4.70 18.47 -0.05
CA LEU A 20 -4.86 19.50 0.98
C LEU A 20 -5.48 20.78 0.43
N GLN A 21 -5.08 21.22 -0.77
CA GLN A 21 -5.69 22.39 -1.40
C GLN A 21 -7.18 22.18 -1.70
N ILE A 22 -7.58 20.97 -2.09
CA ILE A 22 -8.98 20.60 -2.30
C ILE A 22 -9.79 20.64 -0.99
N LEU A 23 -9.17 20.36 0.16
CA LEU A 23 -9.85 20.51 1.46
C LEU A 23 -10.19 21.98 1.78
N SER A 24 -9.40 22.93 1.27
CA SER A 24 -9.60 24.37 1.48
C SER A 24 -10.52 25.01 0.43
N LEU A 25 -11.33 24.21 -0.28
CA LEU A 25 -12.26 24.72 -1.31
C LEU A 25 -13.34 25.66 -0.76
N ASP A 26 -13.71 25.53 0.51
CA ASP A 26 -14.65 26.42 1.18
C ASP A 26 -14.16 27.88 1.15
N GLN A 27 -12.85 28.09 1.37
CA GLN A 27 -12.22 29.40 1.31
C GLN A 27 -12.21 29.99 -0.10
N LEU A 28 -12.06 29.15 -1.13
CA LEU A 28 -12.01 29.58 -2.52
C LEU A 28 -13.40 29.89 -3.09
N LEU A 29 -14.40 29.06 -2.75
CA LEU A 29 -15.74 29.13 -3.32
C LEU A 29 -16.68 30.03 -2.52
N ASN A 30 -16.27 30.47 -1.32
CA ASN A 30 -17.10 31.26 -0.41
C ASN A 30 -18.46 30.60 -0.10
N VAL A 31 -18.45 29.26 -0.08
CA VAL A 31 -19.60 28.40 0.26
C VAL A 31 -19.09 27.38 1.27
N SER A 32 -19.92 27.05 2.27
CA SER A 32 -19.56 26.01 3.25
C SER A 32 -19.45 24.65 2.56
N VAL A 33 -18.23 24.12 2.50
CA VAL A 33 -17.93 22.79 1.96
C VAL A 33 -17.53 21.88 3.12
N ASN A 34 -18.18 20.72 3.25
CA ASN A 34 -17.74 19.66 4.14
C ASN A 34 -16.94 18.64 3.33
N ALA A 35 -15.62 18.69 3.45
CA ALA A 35 -14.68 17.81 2.75
C ALA A 35 -13.91 16.94 3.75
N SER A 36 -13.64 15.70 3.36
CA SER A 36 -12.77 14.79 4.10
C SER A 36 -11.80 14.12 3.13
N VAL A 37 -10.58 13.82 3.62
CA VAL A 37 -9.64 13.00 2.86
C VAL A 37 -9.88 11.55 3.19
N ILE A 38 -10.03 10.75 2.14
CA ILE A 38 -10.03 9.30 2.25
C ILE A 38 -8.72 8.82 1.64
N TRP A 39 -7.85 8.26 2.47
CA TRP A 39 -6.64 7.56 2.03
C TRP A 39 -7.00 6.09 1.83
N GLU A 40 -7.58 5.76 0.67
CA GLU A 40 -7.97 4.38 0.35
C GLU A 40 -6.82 3.67 -0.38
N GLY A 41 -6.38 2.53 0.17
CA GLY A 41 -5.78 1.43 -0.60
C GLY A 41 -4.61 1.80 -1.51
N ILE A 42 -3.57 2.42 -0.97
CA ILE A 42 -2.31 2.62 -1.70
C ILE A 42 -1.43 1.37 -1.65
N THR A 43 -1.96 0.23 -1.18
CA THR A 43 -1.15 -0.97 -0.98
C THR A 43 -1.48 -2.10 -1.93
N SER A 44 -0.43 -2.80 -2.34
CA SER A 44 -0.54 -4.04 -3.09
C SER A 44 0.13 -5.15 -2.31
N CYS A 45 -0.37 -6.37 -2.45
CA CYS A 45 0.14 -7.52 -1.71
C CYS A 45 0.55 -8.63 -2.66
N PHE A 46 1.68 -9.29 -2.36
CA PHE A 46 2.10 -10.51 -3.03
C PHE A 46 2.67 -11.52 -2.05
N LEU A 47 2.63 -12.79 -2.42
CA LEU A 47 3.02 -13.91 -1.57
C LEU A 47 4.23 -14.63 -2.18
N LEU A 48 5.29 -14.78 -1.39
CA LEU A 48 6.43 -15.64 -1.70
C LEU A 48 6.25 -16.96 -0.97
N TYR A 49 6.30 -18.10 -1.65
CA TYR A 49 5.91 -19.39 -1.04
C TYR A 49 7.07 -20.17 -0.40
N GLU A 50 8.26 -20.13 -1.00
CA GLU A 50 9.37 -21.01 -0.65
C GLU A 50 10.52 -20.26 0.04
N ILE A 51 10.20 -19.38 0.99
CA ILE A 51 11.22 -18.65 1.74
C ILE A 51 11.75 -19.52 2.87
N PRO A 52 13.07 -19.79 2.95
CA PRO A 52 13.65 -20.53 4.06
C PRO A 52 13.30 -19.92 5.41
N THR A 53 12.88 -20.75 6.37
CA THR A 53 12.37 -20.28 7.65
C THR A 53 13.43 -19.52 8.46
N ASN A 54 14.71 -19.84 8.25
CA ASN A 54 15.87 -19.19 8.88
C ASN A 54 16.22 -17.81 8.31
N VAL A 55 15.72 -17.42 7.13
CA VAL A 55 15.94 -16.08 6.57
C VAL A 55 15.23 -15.04 7.44
N SER A 56 15.94 -13.98 7.84
CA SER A 56 15.30 -12.91 8.62
C SER A 56 14.34 -12.10 7.74
N LEU A 57 13.27 -11.58 8.35
CA LEU A 57 12.35 -10.70 7.61
C LEU A 57 13.00 -9.35 7.29
N GLU A 58 13.96 -8.90 8.11
CA GLU A 58 14.72 -7.68 7.86
C GLU A 58 15.61 -7.82 6.61
N GLU A 59 16.41 -8.90 6.51
CA GLU A 59 17.26 -9.16 5.33
C GLU A 59 16.41 -9.29 4.07
N LEU A 60 15.34 -10.09 4.11
CA LEU A 60 14.44 -10.25 2.97
C LEU A 60 13.81 -8.92 2.54
N SER A 61 13.41 -8.08 3.50
CA SER A 61 12.83 -6.77 3.19
C SER A 61 13.84 -5.79 2.59
N ALA A 62 15.11 -5.87 2.99
CA ALA A 62 16.17 -5.02 2.47
C ALA A 62 16.51 -5.42 1.03
N GLU A 63 16.72 -6.72 0.78
CA GLU A 63 17.01 -7.26 -0.55
C GLU A 63 15.89 -6.92 -1.55
N LEU A 64 14.63 -7.10 -1.15
CA LEU A 64 13.49 -6.78 -2.01
C LEU A 64 13.38 -5.28 -2.34
N GLN A 65 13.66 -4.39 -1.39
CA GLN A 65 13.61 -2.94 -1.63
C GLN A 65 14.81 -2.44 -2.44
N ASP A 66 15.98 -3.06 -2.29
CA ASP A 66 17.16 -2.75 -3.09
C ASP A 66 17.00 -3.22 -4.54
N SER A 67 16.43 -4.43 -4.72
CA SER A 67 16.19 -5.04 -6.03
C SER A 67 14.99 -4.44 -6.77
N ASN A 68 14.03 -3.86 -6.05
CA ASN A 68 12.78 -3.36 -6.61
C ASN A 68 12.46 -1.99 -6.01
N ASN A 69 12.31 -0.99 -6.88
CA ASN A 69 11.99 0.39 -6.52
C ASN A 69 10.55 0.54 -5.97
N PHE A 70 10.27 -0.04 -4.81
CA PHE A 70 9.04 0.06 -4.02
C PHE A 70 9.36 0.08 -2.52
N GLU A 71 8.44 0.62 -1.72
CA GLU A 71 8.54 0.64 -0.26
C GLU A 71 7.65 -0.45 0.33
N ILE A 72 8.19 -1.25 1.26
CA ILE A 72 7.44 -2.30 1.97
C ILE A 72 6.73 -1.69 3.18
N ALA A 73 5.41 -1.78 3.21
CA ALA A 73 4.57 -1.34 4.32
C ALA A 73 4.49 -2.38 5.43
N GLU A 74 4.42 -3.66 5.07
CA GLU A 74 4.29 -4.77 6.02
C GLU A 74 4.90 -6.04 5.42
N ILE A 75 5.59 -6.82 6.25
CA ILE A 75 6.09 -8.15 5.91
C ILE A 75 5.69 -9.15 6.99
N ARG A 76 5.10 -10.28 6.58
CA ARG A 76 4.60 -11.32 7.50
C ARG A 76 4.96 -12.72 7.03
N LYS A 77 5.66 -13.47 7.87
CA LYS A 77 5.96 -14.89 7.68
C LYS A 77 4.87 -15.76 8.33
N PHE A 78 4.34 -16.74 7.61
CA PHE A 78 3.38 -17.69 8.17
C PHE A 78 4.08 -18.99 8.54
N ILE A 79 4.14 -19.28 9.84
CA ILE A 79 4.68 -20.54 10.35
C ILE A 79 3.52 -21.36 10.91
N LYS A 80 3.38 -22.60 10.46
CA LYS A 80 2.34 -23.51 10.96
C LYS A 80 2.73 -24.04 12.33
N SER A 81 1.89 -23.79 13.34
CA SER A 81 2.10 -24.27 14.71
C SER A 81 2.29 -25.78 14.79
N GLY A 82 3.22 -26.21 15.64
CA GLY A 82 3.53 -27.63 15.85
C GLY A 82 4.39 -28.26 14.74
N THR A 83 4.89 -27.46 13.79
CA THR A 83 5.82 -27.90 12.75
C THR A 83 7.07 -27.02 12.75
N CYS A 84 8.22 -27.58 12.34
CA CYS A 84 9.46 -26.83 12.08
C CYS A 84 9.74 -26.91 10.58
N PRO A 85 8.99 -26.20 9.73
CA PRO A 85 9.15 -26.33 8.29
C PRO A 85 10.46 -25.67 7.84
N GLU A 86 11.12 -26.25 6.84
CA GLU A 86 12.34 -25.67 6.25
C GLU A 86 12.04 -24.38 5.47
N VAL A 87 10.84 -24.28 4.88
CA VAL A 87 10.35 -23.12 4.15
C VAL A 87 8.98 -22.66 4.66
N SER A 88 8.68 -21.38 4.47
CA SER A 88 7.44 -20.75 4.91
C SER A 88 6.99 -19.68 3.94
N PRO A 89 5.67 -19.52 3.71
CA PRO A 89 5.18 -18.44 2.88
C PRO A 89 5.33 -17.09 3.60
N VAL A 90 5.65 -16.04 2.85
CA VAL A 90 5.81 -14.67 3.33
C VAL A 90 4.90 -13.75 2.51
N LEU A 91 3.97 -13.05 3.17
CA LEU A 91 3.14 -12.01 2.56
C LEU A 91 3.86 -10.67 2.69
N ILE A 92 3.99 -10.00 1.56
CA ILE A 92 4.59 -8.67 1.46
C ILE A 92 3.51 -7.70 1.01
N THR A 93 3.39 -6.60 1.75
CA THR A 93 2.51 -5.48 1.44
C THR A 93 3.37 -4.29 1.10
N ILE A 94 3.19 -3.70 -0.09
CA ILE A 94 3.95 -2.53 -0.55
C ILE A 94 3.06 -1.30 -0.61
N LEU A 95 3.63 -0.10 -0.45
CA LEU A 95 2.94 1.18 -0.68
C LEU A 95 2.88 1.51 -2.18
N ARG A 96 2.17 0.69 -2.97
CA ARG A 96 1.80 1.02 -4.35
C ARG A 96 0.45 0.40 -4.73
N THR A 97 -0.29 1.01 -5.65
CA THR A 97 -1.55 0.47 -6.19
C THR A 97 -1.38 -0.50 -7.36
N VAL A 98 -0.17 -0.56 -7.94
CA VAL A 98 0.17 -1.40 -9.08
C VAL A 98 1.34 -2.28 -8.69
N LEU A 99 1.11 -3.60 -8.64
CA LEU A 99 2.17 -4.60 -8.60
C LEU A 99 2.97 -4.53 -9.90
N GLN A 100 4.29 -4.53 -9.77
CA GLN A 100 5.14 -4.69 -10.94
C GLN A 100 4.95 -6.11 -11.50
N ASP A 101 4.89 -6.24 -12.82
CA ASP A 101 4.72 -7.54 -13.49
C ASP A 101 5.81 -8.55 -13.09
N ASN A 102 6.98 -8.04 -12.70
CA ASN A 102 8.10 -8.84 -12.21
C ASN A 102 8.66 -8.21 -10.92
N VAL A 103 8.66 -8.98 -9.83
CA VAL A 103 9.42 -8.68 -8.61
C VAL A 103 10.72 -9.49 -8.66
N LYS A 104 11.84 -8.82 -8.47
CA LYS A 104 13.18 -9.42 -8.42
C LYS A 104 13.50 -9.81 -6.99
N LEU A 105 13.99 -11.02 -6.80
CA LEU A 105 14.67 -11.44 -5.58
C LEU A 105 16.17 -11.29 -5.88
#